data_AF-A0AAE3C7A1-F1
#
_entry.id   AF-A0AAE3C7A1-F1
#
_cell.length_a   1.000
_cell.length_b   1.000
_cell.length_c   1.000
_cell.angle_alpha   90.00
_cell.angle_beta   90.00
_cell.angle_gamma   90.00
#
_symmetry.space_group_name_H-M   'P 1'
#
loop_
_entity.id
_entity.type
_entity.pdbx_description
1 polymer ?
#
loop_
_entity_poly.entity_id
_entity_poly.type
_entity_poly.pdbx_seq_one_letter_code
_entity_poly.pdbx_strand_id
1 'polypeptide(L)'
;MEESPGTGKFAGQANPIDPATLCSYVRKLKTADLHSVSFTGGEPLLQTDFLREVAENLVSEGYILFLETNGSLPRCASKVAELFKYCCCDIKDESAGAASDWRALVERELETIQVLVEAKAKTFAKVVVTSQTKSENIEWYARELAKLGCPLCIQIVTPYGEVGEKPTIKQLFQFTEAAAKYLHKNDVSISVQAHKVLGIL
;
A
#
# COMPACT_ATOMS: atom_id res chain seq x y z
N MET A 1 15.82 -14.78 3.33
CA MET A 1 14.77 -14.98 4.35
C MET A 1 15.38 -14.77 5.73
N GLU A 2 14.66 -14.13 6.65
CA GLU A 2 15.16 -13.92 8.02
C GLU A 2 15.26 -15.25 8.77
N GLU A 3 16.33 -15.45 9.55
CA GLU A 3 16.59 -16.70 10.24
C GLU A 3 15.71 -16.88 11.49
N SER A 4 15.49 -15.80 12.23
CA SER A 4 14.65 -15.74 13.42
C SER A 4 14.08 -14.33 13.61
N PRO A 5 12.90 -14.17 14.25
CA PRO A 5 12.19 -12.90 14.31
C PRO A 5 13.04 -11.75 14.87
N GLY A 6 13.11 -10.64 14.14
CA GLY A 6 13.66 -9.37 14.61
C GLY A 6 15.19 -9.36 14.77
N THR A 7 15.90 -10.33 14.21
CA THR A 7 17.37 -10.38 14.28
C THR A 7 18.05 -9.60 13.18
N GLY A 8 17.36 -9.34 12.06
CA GLY A 8 17.94 -8.77 10.86
C GLY A 8 19.01 -9.66 10.20
N LYS A 9 19.11 -10.93 10.60
CA LYS A 9 20.03 -11.91 9.99
C LYS A 9 19.28 -12.68 8.93
N PHE A 10 19.79 -12.62 7.71
CA PHE A 10 19.13 -13.21 6.54
C PHE A 10 19.97 -14.34 5.95
N ALA A 11 19.33 -15.49 5.74
CA ALA A 11 19.86 -16.57 4.92
C ALA A 11 19.43 -16.38 3.46
N GLY A 12 20.32 -16.73 2.54
CA GLY A 12 20.01 -16.78 1.10
C GLY A 12 18.91 -17.79 0.82
N GLN A 13 18.02 -17.47 -0.13
CA GLN A 13 16.96 -18.35 -0.56
C GLN A 13 16.85 -18.30 -2.08
N ALA A 14 16.60 -19.46 -2.70
CA ALA A 14 16.34 -19.52 -4.13
C ALA A 14 15.08 -18.70 -4.48
N ASN A 15 15.15 -17.95 -5.58
CA ASN A 15 14.04 -17.20 -6.14
C ASN A 15 13.89 -17.64 -7.62
N PRO A 16 12.75 -18.20 -8.04
CA PRO A 16 11.46 -18.29 -7.33
C PRO A 16 11.46 -19.27 -6.14
N ILE A 17 10.72 -18.89 -5.10
CA ILE A 17 10.36 -19.74 -3.94
C ILE A 17 8.97 -20.33 -4.19
N ASP A 18 8.71 -21.56 -3.75
CA ASP A 18 7.36 -22.14 -3.83
C ASP A 18 6.45 -21.68 -2.67
N PRO A 19 5.11 -21.72 -2.84
CA PRO A 19 4.16 -21.27 -1.84
C PRO A 19 4.27 -21.97 -0.48
N ALA A 20 4.49 -23.29 -0.47
CA ALA A 20 4.56 -24.08 0.77
C ALA A 20 5.80 -23.70 1.59
N THR A 21 6.95 -23.52 0.92
CA THR A 21 8.18 -23.03 1.54
C THR A 21 7.98 -21.64 2.11
N LEU A 22 7.35 -20.70 1.39
CA LEU A 22 7.07 -19.36 1.92
C LEU A 22 6.16 -19.41 3.17
N CYS A 23 5.09 -20.22 3.14
CA CYS A 23 4.23 -20.40 4.30
C CYS A 23 5.00 -20.95 5.52
N SER A 24 5.93 -21.88 5.31
CA SER A 24 6.77 -22.41 6.39
C SER A 24 7.65 -21.34 7.06
N TYR A 25 8.17 -20.39 6.27
CA TYR A 25 8.91 -19.26 6.82
C TYR A 25 8.02 -18.33 7.64
N VAL A 26 6.81 -18.05 7.17
CA VAL A 26 5.84 -17.24 7.93
C VAL A 26 5.51 -17.90 9.27
N ARG A 27 5.33 -19.22 9.30
CA ARG A 27 5.12 -19.98 10.55
C ARG A 27 6.32 -19.89 11.48
N LYS A 28 7.53 -20.05 10.94
CA LYS A 28 8.79 -19.95 11.71
C LYS A 28 8.99 -18.56 12.31
N LEU A 29 8.57 -17.51 11.61
CA LEU A 29 8.75 -16.13 12.05
C LEU A 29 7.59 -15.60 12.92
N LYS A 30 6.52 -16.38 13.12
CA LYS A 30 5.36 -15.96 13.92
C LYS A 30 5.72 -15.80 15.40
N THR A 31 5.37 -14.65 15.94
CA THR A 31 5.42 -14.33 17.37
C THR A 31 4.01 -13.98 17.88
N ALA A 32 3.85 -13.89 19.20
CA ALA A 32 2.54 -13.66 19.82
C ALA A 32 1.93 -12.28 19.51
N ASP A 33 2.77 -11.31 19.15
CA ASP A 33 2.42 -9.93 18.80
C ASP A 33 2.15 -9.72 17.31
N LEU A 34 2.24 -10.78 16.48
CA LEU A 34 1.99 -10.67 15.05
C LEU A 34 0.54 -10.22 14.77
N HIS A 35 0.38 -8.98 14.32
CA HIS A 35 -0.92 -8.43 13.92
C HIS A 35 -1.39 -8.97 12.56
N SER A 36 -0.52 -8.95 11.56
CA SER A 36 -0.83 -9.36 10.18
C SER A 36 0.43 -9.66 9.38
N VAL A 37 0.31 -10.52 8.36
CA VAL A 37 1.37 -10.76 7.36
C VAL A 37 1.13 -9.79 6.21
N SER A 38 2.09 -8.88 5.97
CA SER A 38 2.02 -7.92 4.87
C SER A 38 2.65 -8.50 3.61
N PHE A 39 1.92 -8.44 2.50
CA PHE A 39 2.42 -8.70 1.16
C PHE A 39 2.74 -7.35 0.50
N THR A 40 4.02 -7.10 0.28
CA THR A 40 4.58 -5.82 -0.20
C THR A 40 5.87 -6.07 -1.01
N GLY A 41 6.61 -5.01 -1.35
CA GLY A 41 7.89 -5.08 -2.06
C GLY A 41 7.76 -4.72 -3.54
N GLY A 42 8.03 -5.68 -4.43
CA GLY A 42 7.55 -5.58 -5.82
C GLY A 42 6.02 -5.49 -5.86
N GLU A 43 5.41 -5.37 -7.03
CA GLU A 43 3.94 -5.34 -7.11
C GLU A 43 3.36 -6.76 -6.89
N PRO A 44 2.69 -7.06 -5.75
CA PRO A 44 2.27 -8.42 -5.44
C PRO A 44 1.24 -8.96 -6.44
N LEU A 45 0.39 -8.09 -7.00
CA LEU A 45 -0.66 -8.49 -7.94
C LEU A 45 -0.12 -8.95 -9.29
N LEU A 46 1.15 -8.68 -9.63
CA LEU A 46 1.79 -9.22 -10.85
C LEU A 46 1.94 -10.76 -10.79
N GLN A 47 2.02 -11.33 -9.58
CA GLN A 47 2.15 -12.76 -9.36
C GLN A 47 0.88 -13.33 -8.72
N THR A 48 -0.28 -13.03 -9.33
CA THR A 48 -1.59 -13.24 -8.70
C THR A 48 -1.82 -14.68 -8.26
N ASP A 49 -1.43 -15.68 -9.06
CA ASP A 49 -1.68 -17.09 -8.74
C ASP A 49 -0.83 -17.55 -7.55
N PHE A 50 0.46 -17.15 -7.52
CA PHE A 50 1.34 -17.38 -6.39
C PHE A 50 0.83 -16.69 -5.12
N LEU A 51 0.45 -15.42 -5.22
CA LEU A 51 -0.10 -14.64 -4.11
C LEU A 51 -1.35 -15.30 -3.54
N ARG A 52 -2.26 -15.73 -4.42
CA ARG A 52 -3.51 -16.40 -4.05
C ARG A 52 -3.23 -17.68 -3.29
N GLU A 53 -2.36 -18.55 -3.80
CA GLU A 53 -2.06 -19.83 -3.16
C GLU A 53 -1.46 -19.63 -1.75
N VAL A 54 -0.50 -18.72 -1.59
CA VAL A 54 0.07 -18.41 -0.28
C VAL A 54 -0.98 -17.82 0.65
N ALA A 55 -1.80 -16.89 0.15
CA ALA A 55 -2.83 -16.22 0.94
C ALA A 55 -3.91 -17.20 1.43
N GLU A 56 -4.40 -18.09 0.56
CA GLU A 56 -5.38 -19.13 0.91
C GLU A 56 -4.83 -20.05 2.02
N ASN A 57 -3.58 -20.51 1.90
CA ASN A 57 -2.93 -21.34 2.92
C ASN A 57 -2.85 -20.60 4.27
N LEU A 58 -2.35 -19.37 4.30
CA LEU A 58 -2.21 -18.61 5.53
C LEU A 58 -3.57 -18.25 6.17
N VAL A 59 -4.57 -17.87 5.37
CA VAL A 59 -5.93 -17.59 5.87
C VAL A 59 -6.54 -18.85 6.49
N SER A 60 -6.34 -20.03 5.89
CA SER A 60 -6.83 -21.31 6.44
C SER A 60 -6.25 -21.64 7.82
N GLU A 61 -5.08 -21.08 8.14
CA GLU A 61 -4.38 -21.23 9.42
C GLU A 61 -4.69 -20.09 10.42
N GLY A 62 -5.62 -19.19 10.06
CA GLY A 62 -6.06 -18.09 10.91
C GLY A 62 -5.14 -16.87 10.91
N TYR A 63 -4.23 -16.74 9.93
CA TYR A 63 -3.48 -15.51 9.76
C TYR A 63 -4.36 -14.38 9.22
N ILE A 64 -4.09 -13.18 9.70
CA ILE A 64 -4.63 -11.95 9.13
C ILE A 64 -3.66 -11.43 8.07
N LEU A 65 -4.17 -11.13 6.87
CA LEU A 65 -3.34 -10.65 5.78
C LEU A 65 -3.54 -9.15 5.51
N PHE A 66 -2.46 -8.50 5.10
CA PHE A 66 -2.42 -7.11 4.66
C PHE A 66 -1.81 -7.05 3.25
N LEU A 67 -2.54 -6.49 2.28
CA LEU A 67 -2.01 -6.21 0.94
C LEU A 67 -1.54 -4.75 0.84
N GLU A 68 -0.29 -4.55 0.42
CA GLU A 68 0.22 -3.28 -0.08
C GLU A 68 0.41 -3.40 -1.59
N THR A 69 -0.27 -2.55 -2.36
CA THR A 69 -0.26 -2.60 -3.84
C THR A 69 -0.15 -1.22 -4.45
N ASN A 70 0.46 -1.13 -5.63
CA ASN A 70 0.47 0.08 -6.44
C ASN A 70 -0.89 0.37 -7.11
N GLY A 71 -1.87 -0.52 -6.99
CA GLY A 71 -3.24 -0.30 -7.46
C GLY A 71 -3.47 -0.43 -8.97
N SER A 72 -2.44 -0.69 -9.76
CA SER A 72 -2.54 -0.63 -11.23
C SER A 72 -3.25 -1.83 -11.88
N LEU A 73 -3.60 -2.89 -11.12
CA LEU A 73 -4.08 -4.18 -11.61
C LEU A 73 -5.44 -4.60 -11.00
N PRO A 74 -6.55 -3.90 -11.29
CA PRO A 74 -7.86 -4.16 -10.68
C PRO A 74 -8.37 -5.58 -10.94
N ARG A 75 -8.14 -6.12 -12.14
CA ARG A 75 -8.51 -7.50 -12.50
C ARG A 75 -7.75 -8.57 -11.73
N CYS A 76 -6.53 -8.27 -11.30
CA CYS A 76 -5.76 -9.17 -10.46
C CYS A 76 -6.19 -9.04 -9.00
N ALA A 77 -6.44 -7.81 -8.54
CA ALA A 77 -6.97 -7.56 -7.19
C ALA A 77 -8.27 -8.33 -6.94
N SER A 78 -9.21 -8.34 -7.91
CA SER A 78 -10.51 -9.02 -7.74
C SER A 78 -10.41 -10.53 -7.53
N LYS A 79 -9.30 -11.16 -7.96
CA LYS A 79 -9.08 -12.60 -7.76
C LYS A 79 -8.65 -12.95 -6.33
N VAL A 80 -8.19 -11.97 -5.56
CA VAL A 80 -7.58 -12.19 -4.24
C VAL A 80 -8.17 -11.31 -3.14
N ALA A 81 -8.99 -10.32 -3.48
CA ALA A 81 -9.48 -9.28 -2.56
C ALA A 81 -10.09 -9.84 -1.27
N GLU A 82 -10.88 -10.91 -1.37
CA GLU A 82 -11.56 -11.53 -0.22
C GLU A 82 -10.61 -12.18 0.79
N LEU A 83 -9.34 -12.41 0.41
CA LEU A 83 -8.32 -13.03 1.28
C LEU A 83 -7.63 -12.00 2.19
N PHE A 84 -7.83 -10.70 1.95
CA PHE A 84 -7.12 -9.63 2.66
C PHE A 84 -8.06 -8.87 3.59
N LYS A 85 -7.66 -8.76 4.86
CA LYS A 85 -8.42 -7.99 5.86
C LYS A 85 -8.08 -6.50 5.81
N TYR A 86 -6.82 -6.19 5.55
CA TYR A 86 -6.30 -4.83 5.46
C TYR A 86 -5.71 -4.61 4.08
N CYS A 87 -5.89 -3.41 3.52
CA CYS A 87 -5.33 -3.04 2.23
C CYS A 87 -4.83 -1.59 2.24
N CYS A 88 -3.71 -1.38 1.56
CA CYS A 88 -3.10 -0.08 1.30
C CYS A 88 -2.88 -0.02 -0.20
N CYS A 89 -3.61 0.88 -0.86
CA CYS A 89 -3.51 1.06 -2.30
C CYS A 89 -2.85 2.41 -2.57
N ASP A 90 -1.80 2.42 -3.39
CA ASP A 90 -1.19 3.68 -3.77
C ASP A 90 -2.09 4.47 -4.72
N ILE A 91 -2.01 5.80 -4.60
CA ILE A 91 -2.39 6.74 -5.65
C ILE A 91 -1.11 7.38 -6.17
N LYS A 92 -0.79 7.18 -7.44
CA LYS A 92 0.41 7.74 -8.08
C LYS A 92 0.11 9.11 -8.66
N ASP A 93 0.36 10.14 -7.84
CA ASP A 93 0.26 11.53 -8.26
C ASP A 93 1.11 11.84 -9.50
N GLU A 94 0.72 12.87 -10.25
CA GLU A 94 1.48 13.40 -11.40
C GLU A 94 2.99 13.55 -11.09
N SER A 95 3.31 14.06 -9.90
CA SER A 95 4.70 14.28 -9.49
C SER A 95 5.52 13.00 -9.28
N ALA A 96 4.89 11.82 -9.26
CA ALA A 96 5.58 10.53 -9.19
C ALA A 96 6.19 10.12 -10.53
N GLY A 97 5.76 10.70 -11.66
CA GLY A 97 6.26 10.36 -12.99
C GLY A 97 6.05 8.89 -13.38
N ALA A 98 5.07 8.21 -12.77
CA ALA A 98 4.87 6.76 -12.92
C ALA A 98 4.28 6.35 -14.28
N ALA A 99 3.60 7.26 -14.97
CA ALA A 99 3.02 7.04 -16.29
C ALA A 99 2.89 8.35 -17.06
N SER A 100 2.93 8.29 -18.40
CA SER A 100 2.65 9.45 -19.27
C SER A 100 1.21 9.93 -19.12
N ASP A 101 0.26 9.00 -19.08
CA ASP A 101 -1.14 9.24 -18.73
C ASP A 101 -1.37 8.85 -17.26
N TRP A 102 -0.91 9.72 -16.35
CA TRP A 102 -1.03 9.51 -14.92
C TRP A 102 -2.48 9.49 -14.44
N ARG A 103 -3.39 10.19 -15.12
CA ARG A 103 -4.83 10.18 -14.76
C ARG A 103 -5.46 8.84 -15.04
N ALA A 104 -5.20 8.25 -16.22
CA ALA A 104 -5.67 6.91 -16.53
C ALA A 104 -5.08 5.85 -15.58
N LEU A 105 -3.86 6.07 -15.07
CA LEU A 105 -3.30 5.23 -14.01
C LEU A 105 -4.10 5.36 -12.71
N VAL A 106 -4.34 6.59 -12.23
CA VAL A 106 -5.12 6.84 -11.02
C VAL A 106 -6.55 6.29 -11.12
N GLU A 107 -7.18 6.33 -12.30
CA GLU A 107 -8.49 5.72 -12.51
C GLU A 107 -8.47 4.20 -12.27
N ARG A 108 -7.42 3.50 -12.71
CA ARG A 108 -7.24 2.06 -12.41
C ARG A 108 -6.96 1.80 -10.94
N GLU A 109 -6.22 2.69 -10.28
CA GLU A 109 -5.94 2.62 -8.84
C GLU A 109 -7.24 2.77 -8.02
N LEU A 110 -8.11 3.69 -8.42
CA LEU A 110 -9.45 3.86 -7.85
C LEU A 110 -10.34 2.64 -8.09
N GLU A 111 -10.28 2.02 -9.29
CA GLU A 111 -10.97 0.76 -9.58
C GLU A 111 -10.49 -0.37 -8.65
N THR A 112 -9.18 -0.49 -8.43
CA THR A 112 -8.62 -1.45 -7.47
C THR A 112 -9.12 -1.18 -6.06
N ILE A 113 -9.15 0.08 -5.62
CA ILE A 113 -9.69 0.45 -4.30
C ILE A 113 -11.15 0.04 -4.16
N GLN A 114 -11.98 0.33 -5.18
CA GLN A 114 -13.39 -0.07 -5.21
C GLN A 114 -13.53 -1.59 -5.03
N VAL A 115 -12.76 -2.40 -5.78
CA VAL A 115 -12.76 -3.87 -5.68
C VAL A 115 -12.44 -4.33 -4.25
N LEU A 116 -11.41 -3.74 -3.63
CA LEU A 116 -10.99 -4.12 -2.27
C LEU A 116 -12.03 -3.72 -1.21
N VAL A 117 -12.64 -2.54 -1.34
CA VAL A 117 -13.72 -2.07 -0.46
C VAL A 117 -14.97 -2.95 -0.59
N GLU A 118 -15.34 -3.33 -1.81
CA GLU A 118 -16.49 -4.21 -2.07
C GLU A 118 -16.30 -5.60 -1.45
N ALA A 119 -15.08 -6.13 -1.51
CA ALA A 119 -14.66 -7.36 -0.82
C ALA A 119 -14.58 -7.22 0.71
N LYS A 120 -14.98 -6.08 1.27
CA LYS A 120 -15.01 -5.78 2.71
C LYS A 120 -13.63 -5.71 3.37
N ALA A 121 -12.56 -5.55 2.59
CA ALA A 121 -11.25 -5.26 3.12
C ALA A 121 -11.23 -3.84 3.72
N LYS A 122 -10.59 -3.69 4.89
CA LYS A 122 -10.31 -2.37 5.48
C LYS A 122 -9.23 -1.69 4.68
N THR A 123 -9.66 -0.93 3.69
CA THR A 123 -8.79 -0.31 2.68
C THR A 123 -8.59 1.17 2.99
N PHE A 124 -7.35 1.64 2.84
CA PHE A 124 -7.03 3.06 2.75
C PHE A 124 -6.13 3.32 1.54
N ALA A 125 -6.26 4.51 0.95
CA ALA A 125 -5.41 4.97 -0.12
C ALA A 125 -4.17 5.70 0.44
N LYS A 126 -3.03 5.59 -0.23
CA LYS A 126 -1.81 6.30 0.13
C LYS A 126 -1.29 7.09 -1.06
N VAL A 127 -1.16 8.40 -0.92
CA VAL A 127 -0.53 9.26 -1.92
C VAL A 127 0.81 9.74 -1.41
N VAL A 128 1.88 9.59 -2.20
CA VAL A 128 3.17 10.20 -1.90
C VAL A 128 3.16 11.61 -2.45
N VAL A 129 3.43 12.61 -1.61
CA VAL A 129 3.43 14.02 -1.98
C VAL A 129 4.82 14.62 -2.02
N THR A 130 5.06 15.46 -3.01
CA THR A 130 6.31 16.21 -3.25
C THR A 130 6.04 17.71 -3.24
N SER A 131 7.09 18.53 -3.37
CA SER A 131 6.95 19.97 -3.59
C SER A 131 6.22 20.32 -4.90
N GLN A 132 6.13 19.39 -5.85
CA GLN A 132 5.45 19.56 -7.14
C GLN A 132 4.00 19.06 -7.13
N THR A 133 3.57 18.34 -6.08
CA THR A 133 2.17 17.92 -5.94
C THR A 133 1.26 19.14 -5.87
N LYS A 134 0.17 19.08 -6.62
CA LYS A 134 -0.84 20.14 -6.72
C LYS A 134 -2.01 19.84 -5.78
N SER A 135 -2.50 20.86 -5.07
CA SER A 135 -3.66 20.70 -4.16
C SER A 135 -4.91 20.26 -4.90
N GLU A 136 -5.06 20.65 -6.17
CA GLU A 136 -6.17 20.26 -7.04
C GLU A 136 -6.18 18.75 -7.32
N ASN A 137 -5.01 18.12 -7.41
CA ASN A 137 -4.88 16.67 -7.55
C ASN A 137 -5.36 15.96 -6.28
N ILE A 138 -4.91 16.43 -5.10
CA ILE A 138 -5.35 15.90 -3.81
C ILE A 138 -6.87 16.04 -3.64
N GLU A 139 -7.41 17.19 -4.05
CA GLU A 139 -8.85 17.44 -4.03
C GLU A 139 -9.63 16.44 -4.90
N TRP A 140 -9.10 16.14 -6.11
CA TRP A 140 -9.67 15.13 -6.97
C TRP A 140 -9.65 13.74 -6.32
N TYR A 141 -8.50 13.30 -5.80
CA TYR A 141 -8.39 11.99 -5.15
C TYR A 141 -9.35 11.86 -3.98
N ALA A 142 -9.40 12.87 -3.10
CA ALA A 142 -10.27 12.87 -1.93
C ALA A 142 -11.76 12.82 -2.31
N ARG A 143 -12.17 13.53 -3.37
CA ARG A 143 -13.54 13.46 -3.87
C ARG A 143 -13.91 12.07 -4.37
N GLU A 144 -13.02 11.40 -5.11
CA GLU A 144 -13.28 10.05 -5.60
C GLU A 144 -13.28 9.03 -4.46
N LEU A 145 -12.31 9.11 -3.54
CA LEU A 145 -12.23 8.25 -2.36
C LEU A 145 -13.42 8.41 -1.41
N ALA A 146 -13.98 9.61 -1.29
CA ALA A 146 -15.18 9.85 -0.49
C ALA A 146 -16.39 9.06 -1.00
N LYS A 147 -16.52 8.88 -2.32
CA LYS A 147 -17.59 8.03 -2.92
C LYS A 147 -17.41 6.56 -2.54
N LEU A 148 -16.17 6.14 -2.31
CA LEU A 148 -15.79 4.78 -1.94
C LEU A 148 -15.83 4.55 -0.42
N GLY A 149 -15.93 5.59 0.39
CA GLY A 149 -15.73 5.50 1.84
C GLY A 149 -14.31 5.07 2.23
N CYS A 150 -13.31 5.42 1.42
CA CYS A 150 -11.92 5.01 1.60
C CYS A 150 -11.08 6.18 2.19
N PRO A 151 -10.38 5.99 3.33
CA PRO A 151 -9.49 7.00 3.89
C PRO A 151 -8.27 7.31 3.01
N LEU A 152 -7.72 8.51 3.17
CA LEU A 152 -6.49 8.95 2.50
C LEU A 152 -5.34 9.16 3.50
N CYS A 153 -4.21 8.52 3.23
CA CYS A 153 -2.95 8.75 3.88
C CYS A 153 -2.01 9.56 2.97
N ILE A 154 -1.64 10.75 3.41
CA ILE A 154 -0.69 11.63 2.72
C ILE A 154 0.71 11.31 3.24
N GLN A 155 1.51 10.61 2.44
CA GLN A 155 2.89 10.26 2.79
C GLN A 155 3.87 11.29 2.26
N ILE A 156 4.70 11.84 3.13
CA ILE A 156 5.77 12.76 2.72
C ILE A 156 6.82 11.97 1.94
N VAL A 157 7.21 12.47 0.76
CA VAL A 157 8.33 11.89 0.00
C VAL A 157 9.60 11.80 0.86
N THR A 158 10.31 10.68 0.75
CA THR A 158 11.65 10.54 1.31
C THR A 158 12.66 10.70 0.17
N PRO A 159 13.41 11.82 0.12
CA PRO A 159 14.34 12.10 -0.97
C PRO A 159 15.39 10.99 -1.07
N TYR A 160 15.54 10.42 -2.26
CA TYR A 160 16.60 9.47 -2.60
C TYR A 160 16.84 9.52 -4.11
N GLY A 161 18.06 9.85 -4.56
CA GLY A 161 18.36 10.02 -5.99
C GLY A 161 17.59 11.19 -6.62
N GLU A 162 16.99 10.98 -7.79
CA GLU A 162 16.19 11.97 -8.55
C GLU A 162 14.75 12.18 -8.00
N VAL A 163 14.40 11.51 -6.89
CA VAL A 163 13.07 11.59 -6.29
C VAL A 163 12.83 13.00 -5.72
N GLY A 164 11.69 13.59 -6.09
CA GLY A 164 11.35 15.00 -5.89
C GLY A 164 11.50 15.54 -4.47
N GLU A 165 11.66 16.87 -4.37
CA GLU A 165 11.85 17.56 -3.10
C GLU A 165 10.64 17.42 -2.17
N LYS A 166 10.89 17.52 -0.86
CA LYS A 166 9.82 17.48 0.14
C LYS A 166 8.91 18.72 0.01
N PRO A 167 7.59 18.56 0.18
CA PRO A 167 6.71 19.71 0.32
C PRO A 167 7.08 20.52 1.56
N THR A 168 6.86 21.82 1.51
CA THR A 168 6.95 22.69 2.68
C THR A 168 5.84 22.34 3.69
N ILE A 169 6.00 22.77 4.95
CA ILE A 169 4.94 22.65 5.97
C ILE A 169 3.63 23.28 5.46
N LYS A 170 3.73 24.46 4.83
CA LYS A 170 2.57 25.15 4.25
C LYS A 170 1.85 24.29 3.20
N GLN A 171 2.60 23.66 2.30
CA GLN A 171 2.02 22.76 1.28
C GLN A 171 1.37 21.52 1.92
N LEU A 172 2.00 20.92 2.94
CA LEU A 172 1.39 19.79 3.65
C LEU A 172 0.04 20.16 4.29
N PHE A 173 -0.04 21.32 4.94
CA PHE A 173 -1.31 21.82 5.47
C PHE A 173 -2.34 22.00 4.35
N GLN A 174 -1.96 22.63 3.23
CA GLN A 174 -2.83 22.80 2.06
C GLN A 174 -3.33 21.47 1.49
N PHE A 175 -2.50 20.42 1.46
CA PHE A 175 -2.92 19.10 1.01
C PHE A 175 -3.93 18.47 1.96
N THR A 176 -3.70 18.56 3.28
CA THR A 176 -4.69 18.06 4.26
C THR A 176 -6.00 18.83 4.21
N GLU A 177 -5.97 20.15 4.03
CA GLU A 177 -7.18 20.97 3.87
C GLU A 177 -7.93 20.62 2.57
N ALA A 178 -7.21 20.44 1.46
CA ALA A 178 -7.81 20.03 0.19
C ALA A 178 -8.51 18.67 0.31
N ALA A 179 -7.90 17.69 0.98
CA ALA A 179 -8.51 16.38 1.23
C ALA A 179 -9.76 16.49 2.13
N ALA A 180 -9.67 17.27 3.20
CA ALA A 180 -10.75 17.44 4.18
C ALA A 180 -11.98 18.20 3.65
N LYS A 181 -11.93 18.75 2.43
CA LYS A 181 -13.13 19.27 1.75
C LYS A 181 -14.14 18.17 1.40
N TYR A 182 -13.68 16.93 1.21
CA TYR A 182 -14.51 15.80 0.79
C TYR A 182 -14.48 14.63 1.76
N LEU A 183 -13.32 14.37 2.38
CA LEU A 183 -13.17 13.32 3.39
C LEU A 183 -13.41 13.87 4.79
N HIS A 184 -13.93 13.03 5.69
CA HIS A 184 -14.02 13.40 7.10
C HIS A 184 -12.61 13.50 7.68
N LYS A 185 -12.39 14.42 8.65
CA LYS A 185 -11.07 14.66 9.26
C LYS A 185 -10.40 13.42 9.88
N ASN A 186 -11.19 12.42 10.26
CA ASN A 186 -10.67 11.15 10.81
C ASN A 186 -10.16 10.20 9.70
N ASP A 187 -10.51 10.47 8.45
CA ASP A 187 -10.14 9.69 7.27
C ASP A 187 -9.00 10.35 6.48
N VAL A 188 -8.36 11.39 7.04
CA VAL A 188 -7.19 12.06 6.49
C VAL A 188 -6.04 11.91 7.49
N SER A 189 -4.93 11.33 7.05
CA SER A 189 -3.73 11.14 7.88
C SER A 189 -2.47 11.57 7.16
N ILE A 190 -1.42 11.88 7.93
CA ILE A 190 -0.07 12.13 7.41
C ILE A 190 0.83 10.98 7.86
N SER A 191 1.67 10.46 6.95
CA SER A 191 2.66 9.43 7.28
C SER A 191 4.06 9.77 6.78
N VAL A 192 5.03 9.10 7.40
CA VAL A 192 6.44 9.07 7.00
C VAL A 192 6.91 7.62 6.94
N GLN A 193 7.97 7.35 6.19
CA GLN A 193 8.57 6.01 6.15
C GLN A 193 9.37 5.75 7.43
N ALA A 194 8.69 5.25 8.47
CA ALA A 194 9.27 5.02 9.80
C ALA A 194 10.56 4.18 9.75
N HIS A 195 10.60 3.16 8.88
CA HIS A 195 11.76 2.29 8.72
C HIS A 195 13.02 3.07 8.28
N LYS A 196 12.88 3.99 7.30
CA LYS A 196 13.98 4.89 6.88
C LYS A 196 14.41 5.85 7.97
N VAL A 197 13.46 6.40 8.73
CA VAL A 197 13.76 7.33 9.84
C VAL A 197 14.52 6.61 10.96
N LEU A 198 14.16 5.35 11.24
CA LEU A 198 14.76 4.55 12.28
C LEU A 198 16.03 3.80 11.83
N GLY A 199 16.36 3.81 10.54
CA GLY A 199 17.49 3.05 10.00
C GLY A 199 17.31 1.54 10.13
N ILE A 200 16.06 1.08 10.09
CA ILE A 200 15.69 -0.34 10.11
C ILE A 200 15.10 -0.67 8.73
N LEU A 201 15.40 -1.87 8.21
CA LEU A 201 15.20 -2.29 6.81
C LEU A 201 16.19 -1.65 5.82
#